data_AF-A0A432DTU7-F1
#
_entry.id   AF-A0A432DTU7-F1
#
_cell.length_a   1.000
_cell.length_b   1.000
_cell.length_c   1.000
_cell.angle_alpha   90.00
_cell.angle_beta   90.00
_cell.angle_gamma   90.00
#
_symmetry.space_group_name_H-M   'P 1'
#
loop_
_entity.id
_entity.type
_entity.pdbx_description
1 polymer ?
#
loop_
_entity_poly.entity_id
_entity_poly.type
_entity_poly.pdbx_seq_one_letter_code
_entity_poly.pdbx_strand_id
1 'polypeptide(L)'
;MPEEYVANATALGTTTRFWTTAIGYALMQNLMLFLTLKHSDTLSFNLTDTNPVFYNQWNQLFGRHLSKLPVNESLSLTAGAFKAKITAQAILLSNMEIFTGLFWLAFLTALLLLLYHPVKIAVRNIM
;
A
#
# COMPACT_ATOMS: atom_id res chain seq x y z
N MET A 1 30.85 -17.04 26.74
CA MET A 1 29.90 -17.65 25.77
C MET A 1 30.74 -18.25 24.66
N PRO A 2 30.43 -19.43 24.11
CA PRO A 2 31.27 -20.05 23.09
C PRO A 2 31.34 -19.16 21.84
N GLU A 3 32.51 -19.06 21.20
CA GLU A 3 32.79 -18.13 20.09
C GLU A 3 31.83 -18.32 18.89
N GLU A 4 31.37 -19.54 18.65
CA GLU A 4 30.38 -19.87 17.63
C GLU A 4 29.05 -19.12 17.79
N TYR A 5 28.60 -18.88 19.03
CA TYR A 5 27.35 -18.14 19.28
C TYR A 5 27.51 -16.64 19.04
N VAL A 6 28.72 -16.10 19.24
CA VAL A 6 29.03 -14.68 19.03
C VAL A 6 29.12 -14.37 17.53
N ALA A 7 29.76 -15.25 16.75
CA ALA A 7 29.84 -15.12 15.29
C ALA A 7 28.47 -15.29 14.61
N ASN A 8 27.62 -16.19 15.13
CA ASN A 8 26.29 -16.39 14.60
C ASN A 8 25.34 -15.21 14.95
N ALA A 9 25.49 -14.61 16.14
CA ALA A 9 24.71 -13.44 16.56
C ALA A 9 25.01 -12.19 15.71
N THR A 10 26.26 -11.96 15.32
CA THR A 10 26.64 -10.82 14.45
C THR A 10 26.16 -11.01 13.01
N ALA A 11 26.23 -12.23 12.48
CA ALA A 11 25.62 -12.58 11.19
C ALA A 11 24.10 -12.38 11.21
N LEU A 12 23.40 -12.89 12.23
CA LEU A 12 21.96 -12.70 12.39
C LEU A 12 21.56 -11.23 12.54
N GLY A 13 22.34 -10.43 13.28
CA GLY A 13 22.08 -9.00 13.46
C GLY A 13 22.22 -8.21 12.15
N THR A 14 23.26 -8.49 11.36
CA THR A 14 23.46 -7.84 10.05
C THR A 14 22.40 -8.27 9.04
N THR A 15 22.08 -9.55 8.97
CA THR A 15 21.00 -10.07 8.12
C THR A 15 19.64 -9.44 8.49
N THR A 16 19.30 -9.39 9.77
CA THR A 16 18.04 -8.78 10.24
C THR A 16 17.96 -7.31 9.83
N ARG A 17 19.05 -6.55 10.00
CA ARG A 17 19.10 -5.15 9.58
C ARG A 17 18.96 -4.99 8.07
N PHE A 18 19.61 -5.85 7.28
CA PHE A 18 19.54 -5.80 5.82
C PHE A 18 18.12 -6.06 5.29
N TRP A 19 17.44 -7.08 5.83
CA TRP A 19 16.05 -7.40 5.49
C TRP A 19 15.06 -6.32 5.94
N THR A 20 15.23 -5.77 7.15
CA THR A 20 14.29 -4.78 7.71
C THR A 20 14.45 -3.39 7.12
N THR A 21 15.65 -3.02 6.64
CA THR A 21 15.92 -1.67 6.11
C THR A 21 15.90 -1.64 4.58
N ALA A 22 16.91 -2.21 3.92
CA ALA A 22 17.08 -2.06 2.48
C ALA A 22 16.04 -2.84 1.67
N ILE A 23 15.90 -4.14 1.93
CA ILE A 23 14.95 -4.98 1.19
C ILE A 23 13.51 -4.60 1.56
N GLY A 24 13.22 -4.46 2.85
CA GLY A 24 11.90 -4.06 3.33
C GLY A 24 11.44 -2.75 2.71
N TYR A 25 12.30 -1.71 2.73
CA TYR A 25 11.98 -0.44 2.10
C TYR A 25 11.77 -0.57 0.58
N ALA A 26 12.67 -1.24 -0.13
CA ALA A 26 12.55 -1.41 -1.57
C ALA A 26 11.28 -2.18 -1.95
N LEU A 27 10.93 -3.23 -1.21
CA LEU A 27 9.72 -4.01 -1.41
C LEU A 27 8.47 -3.16 -1.18
N MET A 28 8.43 -2.40 -0.08
CA MET A 28 7.31 -1.52 0.23
C MET A 28 7.12 -0.43 -0.82
N GLN A 29 8.19 0.16 -1.32
CA GLN A 29 8.12 1.19 -2.36
C GLN A 29 7.64 0.62 -3.69
N ASN A 30 8.13 -0.56 -4.09
CA ASN A 30 7.66 -1.22 -5.32
C ASN A 30 6.20 -1.66 -5.20
N LEU A 31 5.78 -2.18 -4.03
CA LEU A 31 4.40 -2.58 -3.78
C LEU A 31 3.46 -1.37 -3.81
N MET A 32 3.86 -0.26 -3.18
CA MET A 32 3.12 1.00 -3.21
C MET A 32 2.98 1.51 -4.65
N LEU A 33 4.04 1.49 -5.45
CA LEU A 33 4.00 1.90 -6.85
C LEU A 33 3.05 1.01 -7.65
N PHE A 34 3.21 -0.31 -7.56
CA PHE A 34 2.38 -1.28 -8.29
C PHE A 34 0.89 -1.12 -7.98
N LEU A 35 0.53 -1.09 -6.70
CA LEU A 35 -0.87 -0.95 -6.28
C LEU A 35 -1.43 0.43 -6.63
N THR A 36 -0.64 1.49 -6.51
CA THR A 36 -1.08 2.85 -6.90
C THR A 36 -1.36 2.91 -8.40
N LEU A 37 -0.52 2.32 -9.24
CA LEU A 37 -0.76 2.25 -10.68
C LEU A 37 -2.03 1.45 -11.00
N LYS A 38 -2.15 0.24 -10.43
CA LYS A 38 -3.34 -0.63 -10.57
C LYS A 38 -4.64 0.10 -10.20
N HIS A 39 -4.65 0.77 -9.05
CA HIS A 39 -5.82 1.51 -8.58
C HIS A 39 -6.09 2.76 -9.41
N SER A 40 -5.04 3.48 -9.82
CA SER A 40 -5.17 4.63 -10.71
C SER A 40 -5.80 4.26 -12.05
N ASP A 41 -5.38 3.15 -12.66
CA ASP A 41 -5.94 2.65 -13.92
C ASP A 41 -7.41 2.25 -13.76
N THR A 42 -7.73 1.55 -12.66
CA THR A 42 -9.10 1.13 -12.35
C THR A 42 -10.03 2.34 -12.11
N LEU A 43 -9.57 3.35 -11.35
CA LEU A 43 -10.33 4.57 -11.13
C LEU A 43 -10.51 5.35 -12.43
N SER A 44 -9.48 5.39 -13.29
CA SER A 44 -9.52 6.11 -14.56
C SER A 44 -10.48 5.47 -15.56
N PHE A 45 -10.62 4.14 -15.56
CA PHE A 45 -11.60 3.44 -16.40
C PHE A 45 -13.05 3.85 -16.12
N ASN A 46 -13.33 4.30 -14.89
CA ASN A 46 -14.67 4.75 -14.50
C ASN A 46 -14.95 6.22 -14.86
N LEU A 47 -13.99 6.93 -15.46
CA LEU A 47 -14.12 8.32 -15.90
C LEU A 47 -14.63 8.37 -17.34
N THR A 48 -15.85 7.89 -17.52
CA THR A 48 -16.55 7.96 -18.81
C THR A 48 -17.62 9.05 -18.73
N ASP A 49 -17.93 9.66 -19.87
CA ASP A 49 -19.02 10.65 -19.96
C ASP A 49 -20.41 10.03 -19.64
N THR A 50 -20.50 8.70 -19.65
CA THR A 50 -21.71 7.97 -19.27
C THR A 50 -21.82 7.75 -17.76
N ASN A 51 -20.76 8.02 -16.98
CA ASN A 51 -20.80 7.93 -15.53
C ASN A 51 -21.36 9.24 -14.93
N PRO A 52 -22.58 9.22 -14.34
CA PRO A 52 -23.21 10.43 -13.83
C PRO A 52 -22.43 11.05 -12.66
N VAL A 53 -21.69 10.24 -11.91
CA VAL A 53 -20.85 10.73 -10.80
C VAL A 53 -19.66 11.51 -11.33
N PHE A 54 -19.00 10.99 -12.36
CA PHE A 54 -17.89 11.70 -13.02
C PHE A 54 -18.38 12.99 -13.66
N TYR A 55 -19.46 12.93 -14.44
CA TYR A 55 -20.03 14.08 -15.15
C TYR A 55 -20.38 15.24 -14.19
N ASN A 56 -21.04 14.93 -13.07
CA ASN A 56 -21.39 15.93 -12.07
C ASN A 56 -20.16 16.56 -11.42
N GLN A 57 -19.15 15.75 -11.05
CA GLN A 57 -17.92 16.28 -10.46
C GLN A 57 -17.11 17.10 -11.46
N TRP A 58 -17.08 16.68 -12.73
CA TRP A 58 -16.41 17.38 -13.81
C TRP A 58 -17.01 18.76 -14.01
N ASN A 59 -18.32 18.82 -14.21
CA ASN A 59 -19.02 20.09 -14.43
C ASN A 59 -18.92 21.04 -13.23
N GLN A 60 -18.91 20.51 -12.00
CA GLN A 60 -18.73 21.33 -10.81
C GLN A 60 -17.34 21.98 -10.76
N LEU A 61 -16.28 21.22 -11.06
CA LEU A 61 -14.91 21.73 -11.09
C LEU A 61 -14.68 22.65 -12.28
N PHE A 62 -15.13 22.24 -13.46
CA PHE A 62 -15.02 23.00 -14.68
C PHE A 62 -15.76 24.33 -14.58
N GLY A 63 -17.00 24.34 -14.07
CA GLY A 63 -17.77 25.56 -13.86
C GLY A 63 -17.11 26.54 -12.89
N ARG A 64 -16.44 26.03 -11.84
CA ARG A 64 -15.65 26.89 -10.93
C ARG A 64 -14.47 27.55 -11.63
N HIS A 65 -13.76 26.83 -12.50
CA HIS A 65 -12.61 27.38 -13.23
C HIS A 65 -13.05 28.31 -14.36
N LEU A 66 -14.10 27.94 -15.10
CA LEU A 66 -14.65 28.72 -16.21
C LEU A 66 -15.13 30.11 -15.77
N SER A 67 -15.61 30.25 -14.53
CA SER A 67 -16.01 31.55 -13.97
C SER A 67 -14.85 32.55 -13.79
N LYS A 68 -13.59 32.10 -13.89
CA LYS A 68 -12.39 32.89 -13.59
C LYS A 68 -11.33 32.86 -14.69
N LEU A 69 -11.39 31.89 -15.60
CA LEU A 69 -10.31 31.58 -16.53
C LEU A 69 -10.87 31.30 -17.93
N PRO A 70 -10.06 31.52 -18.98
CA PRO A 70 -10.40 31.06 -20.33
C PRO A 70 -10.70 29.56 -20.36
N VAL A 71 -11.51 29.14 -21.33
CA VAL A 71 -11.97 27.75 -21.49
C VAL A 71 -10.81 26.77 -21.50
N ASN A 72 -9.75 27.06 -22.26
CA ASN A 72 -8.61 26.16 -22.40
C ASN A 72 -7.84 25.95 -21.08
N GLU A 73 -7.63 27.03 -20.32
CA GLU A 73 -7.00 26.95 -18.99
C GLU A 73 -7.90 26.24 -17.99
N SER A 74 -9.21 26.47 -18.07
CA SER A 74 -10.21 25.80 -17.23
C SER A 74 -10.24 24.29 -17.47
N LEU A 75 -10.13 23.85 -18.73
CA LEU A 75 -10.03 22.44 -19.09
C LEU A 75 -8.75 21.80 -18.53
N SER A 76 -7.61 22.45 -18.75
CA SER A 76 -6.30 21.96 -18.27
C SER A 76 -6.26 21.83 -16.74
N LEU A 77 -6.76 22.84 -16.02
CA LEU A 77 -6.82 22.80 -14.55
C LEU A 77 -7.80 21.76 -14.03
N THR A 78 -8.96 21.61 -14.68
CA THR A 78 -9.94 20.58 -14.29
C THR A 78 -9.35 19.19 -14.48
N ALA A 79 -8.73 18.93 -15.64
CA ALA A 79 -8.06 17.66 -15.91
C ALA A 79 -6.92 17.38 -14.90
N GLY A 80 -6.11 18.39 -14.60
CA GLY A 80 -5.05 18.30 -13.58
C GLY A 80 -5.60 18.00 -12.18
N ALA A 81 -6.68 18.67 -11.77
CA ALA A 81 -7.33 18.44 -10.49
C ALA A 81 -7.92 17.03 -10.38
N PHE A 82 -8.50 16.51 -11.46
CA PHE A 82 -8.99 15.13 -11.51
C PHE A 82 -7.85 14.12 -11.42
N LYS A 83 -6.78 14.32 -12.21
CA LYS A 83 -5.59 13.46 -12.14
C LYS A 83 -5.04 13.42 -10.71
N ALA A 84 -4.89 14.57 -10.06
CA ALA A 84 -4.44 14.65 -8.67
C ALA A 84 -5.37 13.91 -7.70
N LYS A 85 -6.69 14.03 -7.86
CA LYS A 85 -7.67 13.30 -7.04
C LYS A 85 -7.59 11.79 -7.22
N ILE A 86 -7.43 11.31 -8.45
CA ILE A 86 -7.28 9.87 -8.75
C ILE A 86 -6.01 9.36 -8.09
N THR A 87 -4.88 10.04 -8.29
CA THR A 87 -3.61 9.66 -7.67
C THR A 87 -3.72 9.61 -6.15
N ALA A 88 -4.35 10.61 -5.52
CA ALA A 88 -4.52 10.63 -4.07
C ALA A 88 -5.37 9.45 -3.56
N GLN A 89 -6.47 9.13 -4.24
CA GLN A 89 -7.31 7.99 -3.88
C GLN A 89 -6.61 6.65 -4.15
N ALA A 90 -5.86 6.53 -5.24
CA ALA A 90 -5.09 5.33 -5.55
C ALA A 90 -4.01 5.06 -4.51
N ILE A 91 -3.32 6.11 -4.02
CA ILE A 91 -2.35 6.00 -2.92
C ILE A 91 -3.05 5.58 -1.63
N LEU A 92 -4.20 6.19 -1.30
CA LEU A 92 -4.95 5.83 -0.10
C LEU A 92 -5.37 4.36 -0.11
N LEU A 93 -5.91 3.89 -1.23
CA LEU A 93 -6.35 2.51 -1.41
C LEU A 93 -5.17 1.54 -1.37
N SER A 94 -4.05 1.90 -2.00
CA SER A 94 -2.78 1.18 -1.94
C SER A 94 -2.31 1.02 -0.49
N ASN A 95 -2.25 2.12 0.27
CA ASN A 95 -1.87 2.08 1.68
C ASN A 95 -2.79 1.17 2.50
N MET A 96 -4.11 1.26 2.30
CA MET A 96 -5.09 0.44 3.00
C MET A 96 -4.88 -1.06 2.71
N GLU A 97 -4.66 -1.42 1.44
CA GLU A 97 -4.41 -2.80 1.01
C GLU A 97 -3.10 -3.35 1.61
N ILE A 98 -2.03 -2.55 1.57
CA ILE A 98 -0.73 -2.88 2.16
C ILE A 98 -0.85 -3.11 3.67
N PHE A 99 -1.47 -2.18 4.41
CA PHE A 99 -1.62 -2.33 5.86
C PHE A 99 -2.50 -3.50 6.24
N THR A 100 -3.54 -3.79 5.46
CA THR A 100 -4.38 -4.99 5.67
C THR A 100 -3.57 -6.26 5.46
N GLY A 101 -2.73 -6.33 4.43
CA GLY A 101 -1.83 -7.46 4.20
C GLY A 101 -0.82 -7.64 5.34
N LEU A 102 -0.20 -6.55 5.80
CA LEU A 102 0.72 -6.57 6.94
C LEU A 102 0.03 -7.00 8.24
N PHE A 103 -1.20 -6.55 8.47
CA PHE A 103 -1.99 -6.98 9.62
C PHE A 103 -2.20 -8.50 9.62
N TRP A 104 -2.63 -9.07 8.49
CA TRP A 104 -2.83 -10.52 8.41
C TRP A 104 -1.53 -11.31 8.58
N LEU A 105 -0.42 -10.81 8.03
CA LEU A 105 0.89 -11.43 8.23
C LEU A 105 1.30 -11.40 9.72
N ALA A 106 1.15 -10.26 10.39
CA ALA A 106 1.44 -10.12 11.81
C ALA A 106 0.52 -11.01 12.68
N PHE A 107 -0.77 -11.08 12.32
CA PHE A 107 -1.74 -11.91 13.01
C PHE A 107 -1.41 -13.41 12.89
N LEU A 108 -1.09 -13.88 11.68
CA LEU A 108 -0.69 -15.27 11.45
C LEU A 108 0.60 -15.64 12.19
N THR A 109 1.61 -14.77 12.14
CA THR A 109 2.87 -15.00 12.86
C THR A 109 2.65 -15.03 14.38
N ALA A 110 1.83 -14.14 14.92
CA ALA A 110 1.45 -14.17 16.34
C ALA A 110 0.72 -15.46 16.72
N LEU A 111 -0.22 -15.92 15.89
CA LEU A 111 -0.92 -17.20 16.11
C LEU A 111 0.06 -18.38 16.11
N LEU A 112 0.99 -18.45 15.15
CA LEU A 112 1.98 -19.52 15.08
C LEU A 112 2.89 -19.53 16.33
N LEU A 113 3.34 -18.36 16.79
CA LEU A 113 4.16 -18.25 17.98
C LEU A 113 3.40 -18.64 19.25
N LEU A 114 2.15 -18.21 19.38
CA LEU A 114 1.29 -18.57 20.52
C LEU A 114 0.99 -20.07 20.55
N LEU A 115 0.74 -20.68 19.39
CA LEU A 115 0.46 -22.12 19.28
C LEU A 115 1.71 -22.99 19.40
N TYR A 116 2.92 -22.45 19.19
CA TYR A 116 4.16 -23.22 19.26
C TYR A 116 4.36 -23.91 20.63
N HIS A 117 4.12 -23.19 21.73
CA HIS A 117 4.33 -23.72 23.08
C HIS A 117 3.32 -24.83 23.49
N PRO A 118 1.99 -24.65 23.34
CA PRO A 118 1.03 -25.71 23.65
C PRO A 118 1.16 -26.92 22.72
N VAL A 119 1.42 -26.71 21.42
CA VAL A 119 1.63 -27.82 20.47
C VAL A 119 2.86 -28.65 20.85
N LYS A 120 3.97 -28.00 21.24
CA LYS A 120 5.18 -28.70 21.68
C LYS A 120 4.94 -29.55 22.94
N ILE A 121 4.13 -29.06 23.88
CA ILE A 121 3.76 -29.81 25.10
C ILE A 121 2.86 -31.00 24.74
N ALA A 122 1.86 -30.80 23.89
CA ALA A 122 0.94 -31.84 23.46
C ALA A 122 1.68 -32.98 22.72
N VAL A 123 2.59 -32.64 21.80
CA VAL A 123 3.41 -33.62 21.07
C VAL A 123 4.30 -34.43 22.03
N ARG A 124 4.94 -33.78 23.01
CA ARG A 124 5.77 -34.47 24.01
C ARG A 124 4.98 -35.41 24.93
N ASN A 125 3.69 -35.15 25.15
CA ASN A 125 2.85 -36.01 26.00
C ASN A 125 2.24 -37.21 25.24
N ILE A 126 2.28 -37.19 23.91
CA ILE A 126 1.77 -38.27 23.04
C ILE A 126 2.90 -39.23 22.62
N MET A 127 4.15 -38.76 22.62
CA MET A 127 5.36 -39.51 22.28
C MET A 127 6.04 -40.07 23.53
#